data_AF-A0A842JPU2-F1
#
_entry.id   AF-A0A842JPU2-F1
#
_cell.length_a   1.000
_cell.length_b   1.000
_cell.length_c   1.000
_cell.angle_alpha   90.00
_cell.angle_beta   90.00
_cell.angle_gamma   90.00
#
_symmetry.space_group_name_H-M   'P 1'
#
loop_
_entity.id
_entity.type
_entity.pdbx_description
1 polymer ?
#
loop_
_entity_poly.entity_id
_entity_poly.type
_entity_poly.pdbx_seq_one_letter_code
_entity_poly.pdbx_strand_id
1 'polypeptide(L)' 'MDTDRRAMLTLPPVQPGTGWRQSTRMAPDHYIRLDSNDYSVHPSVIGRRIEVTADLVRL' A
#
# COMPACT_ATOMS: atom_id res chain seq x y z
N MET A 1 -12.87 13.06 -28.19
CA MET A 1 -13.13 13.56 -26.82
C MET A 1 -14.55 13.29 -26.35
N ASP A 2 -15.62 13.50 -27.14
CA ASP A 2 -16.99 13.20 -26.68
C ASP A 2 -17.29 11.69 -26.59
N THR A 3 -16.69 10.88 -27.46
CA THR A 3 -16.84 9.41 -27.47
C THR A 3 -16.32 8.75 -26.20
N ASP A 4 -15.11 9.11 -25.74
CA ASP A 4 -14.51 8.52 -24.54
C ASP A 4 -15.35 8.82 -23.29
N ARG A 5 -15.86 10.06 -23.17
CA ARG A 5 -16.70 10.48 -22.06
C ARG A 5 -18.03 9.73 -22.02
N ARG A 6 -18.66 9.48 -23.18
CA ARG A 6 -19.92 8.74 -23.27
C ARG A 6 -19.77 7.25 -22.92
N ALA A 7 -18.56 6.70 -23.01
CA ALA A 7 -18.27 5.31 -22.69
C ALA A 7 -17.91 5.06 -21.22
N MET A 8 -17.74 6.12 -20.41
CA MET A 8 -17.39 5.97 -18.98
C MET A 8 -18.56 5.40 -18.18
N LEU A 9 -18.26 4.46 -17.28
CA LEU A 9 -19.22 3.95 -16.30
C LEU A 9 -19.36 4.91 -15.11
N THR A 10 -20.45 4.76 -14.36
CA THR A 10 -20.64 5.45 -13.09
C THR A 10 -19.55 5.05 -12.09
N LEU A 11 -19.02 6.03 -11.37
CA LEU A 11 -18.02 5.77 -10.33
C LEU A 11 -18.61 4.89 -9.21
N PRO A 12 -17.81 4.01 -8.60
CA PRO A 12 -18.21 3.30 -7.39
C PRO A 12 -18.60 4.29 -6.27
N PRO A 13 -19.54 3.92 -5.38
CA PRO A 13 -19.98 4.78 -4.28
C PRO A 13 -18.92 4.95 -3.18
N VAL A 14 -17.87 4.14 -3.21
CA VAL A 14 -16.74 4.19 -2.27
C VAL A 14 -15.49 4.53 -3.06
N GLN A 15 -14.69 5.46 -2.54
CA GLN A 15 -13.41 5.80 -3.16
C GLN A 15 -12.51 4.57 -3.22
N PRO A 16 -11.81 4.34 -4.34
CA PRO A 16 -10.84 3.26 -4.41
C PRO A 16 -9.74 3.49 -3.38
N GLY A 17 -9.25 2.40 -2.78
CA GLY A 17 -8.07 2.47 -1.93
C GLY A 17 -6.87 2.92 -2.76
N THR A 18 -6.33 4.08 -2.43
CA THR A 18 -5.09 4.61 -3.03
C THR A 18 -3.91 4.29 -2.11
N GLY A 19 -2.76 3.93 -2.68
CA GLY A 19 -1.56 3.58 -1.92
C GLY A 19 -1.51 2.11 -1.48
N TRP A 20 -0.57 1.81 -0.59
CA TRP A 20 -0.33 0.46 -0.07
C TRP A 20 -0.72 0.41 1.41
N ARG A 21 -1.51 -0.59 1.77
CA ARG A 21 -1.77 -0.95 3.16
C ARG A 21 -1.74 -2.46 3.33
N GLN A 22 -0.86 -2.96 4.19
CA GLN A 22 -0.76 -4.38 4.49
C GLN A 22 -0.56 -4.61 5.99
N SER A 23 -1.30 -5.56 6.55
CA SER A 23 -1.03 -6.11 7.88
C SER A 23 -0.27 -7.43 7.75
N THR A 24 0.88 -7.55 8.40
CA THR A 24 1.67 -8.79 8.42
C THR A 24 2.40 -8.96 9.75
N ARG A 25 3.13 -10.06 9.93
CA ARG A 25 4.12 -10.20 11.00
C ARG A 25 5.49 -9.84 10.46
N MET A 26 6.30 -9.17 11.28
CA MET A 26 7.66 -8.84 10.91
C MET A 26 8.49 -10.11 10.70
N ALA A 27 9.09 -10.24 9.52
CA ALA A 27 9.94 -11.37 9.16
C ALA A 27 11.29 -11.33 9.90
N PRO A 28 11.97 -12.49 10.09
CA PRO A 28 13.25 -12.56 10.79
C PRO A 28 14.41 -11.84 10.10
N ASP A 29 14.31 -11.63 8.79
CA ASP A 29 15.31 -10.92 7.99
C ASP A 29 15.27 -9.40 8.18
N HIS A 30 14.35 -8.88 8.99
CA HIS A 30 14.19 -7.46 9.34
C HIS A 30 13.96 -6.50 8.15
N TYR A 31 13.54 -7.00 6.99
CA TYR A 31 13.21 -6.17 5.82
C TYR A 31 11.72 -6.19 5.47
N ILE A 32 11.25 -5.08 4.90
CA ILE A 32 9.94 -4.96 4.26
C ILE A 32 10.15 -4.62 2.79
N ARG A 33 9.66 -5.51 1.92
CA ARG A 33 9.53 -5.24 0.49
C ARG A 33 8.31 -4.37 0.26
N LEU A 34 8.50 -3.19 -0.30
CA LEU A 34 7.43 -2.34 -0.80
C LEU A 34 7.77 -1.97 -2.24
N ASP A 35 6.93 -2.43 -3.17
CA ASP A 35 7.18 -2.36 -4.60
C ASP A 35 8.59 -2.91 -4.93
N SER A 36 9.45 -2.10 -5.54
CA SER A 36 10.80 -2.49 -5.96
C SER A 36 11.89 -2.21 -4.92
N ASN A 37 11.51 -1.84 -3.69
CA ASN A 37 12.45 -1.41 -2.64
C ASN A 37 12.35 -2.28 -1.39
N ASP A 38 13.49 -2.51 -0.75
CA ASP A 38 13.59 -3.19 0.55
C ASP A 38 13.94 -2.16 1.64
N TYR A 39 13.08 -2.05 2.65
CA TYR A 39 13.25 -1.15 3.78
C TYR A 39 13.67 -1.93 5.02
N SER A 40 14.74 -1.51 5.67
CA SER A 40 15.15 -2.08 6.96
C SER A 40 14.23 -1.59 8.07
N VAL A 41 13.92 -2.49 9.01
CA VAL A 41 13.15 -2.20 10.21
C VAL A 41 13.97 -2.64 11.43
N HIS A 42 13.81 -1.94 12.55
CA HIS A 42 14.55 -2.29 13.76
C HIS A 42 14.25 -3.73 14.22
N PRO A 43 15.25 -4.60 14.44
CA PRO A 43 15.02 -6.01 14.78
C PRO A 43 14.19 -6.28 16.04
N SER A 44 14.03 -5.30 16.95
CA SER A 44 13.20 -5.46 18.17
C SER A 44 11.72 -5.75 17.90
N VAL A 45 11.24 -5.56 16.67
CA VAL A 45 9.85 -5.86 16.29
C VAL A 45 9.69 -7.15 15.49
N ILE A 46 10.75 -7.95 15.29
CA ILE A 46 10.65 -9.28 14.65
C ILE A 46 9.55 -10.11 15.32
N GLY A 47 8.72 -10.78 14.51
CA GLY A 47 7.59 -11.61 14.95
C GLY A 47 6.35 -10.84 15.42
N ARG A 48 6.45 -9.52 15.64
CA ARG A 48 5.30 -8.67 16.02
C ARG A 48 4.40 -8.42 14.81
N ARG A 49 3.12 -8.19 15.09
CA ARG A 49 2.18 -7.70 14.08
C ARG A 49 2.52 -6.25 13.74
N ILE A 50 2.63 -5.95 12.47
CA ILE A 50 2.92 -4.63 11.92
C ILE A 50 1.86 -4.25 10.89
N GLU A 51 1.67 -2.95 10.73
CA GLU A 51 0.96 -2.37 9.60
C GLU A 51 1.95 -1.57 8.76
N VAL A 52 1.98 -1.86 7.46
CA VAL A 52 2.76 -1.12 6.47
C VAL A 52 1.79 -0.23 5.72
N THR A 53 2.00 1.08 5.79
CA THR A 53 1.24 2.09 5.03
C THR A 53 2.20 2.91 4.18
N ALA A 54 1.88 3.08 2.91
CA ALA A 54 2.61 3.97 2.02
C ALA A 54 1.67 4.60 1.00
N ASP A 55 2.03 5.79 0.53
CA ASP A 55 1.36 6.47 -0.57
C ASP A 55 2.38 7.26 -1.39
N LEU A 56 1.89 7.95 -2.43
CA LEU A 56 2.70 8.84 -3.28
C LEU A 56 2.59 10.33 -2.89
N VAL A 57 1.76 10.66 -1.90
CA VAL A 57 1.40 12.02 -1.49
C VAL A 57 1.31 12.05 0.02
N ARG A 58 2.35 12.61 0.65
CA ARG A 58 2.56 12.79 2.09
C ARG A 58 1.36 12.50 3.00
N LEU A 59 1.51 11.45 3.82
CA LEU A 59 0.75 11.17 5.04
C LEU A 59 0.66 12.37 5.99
#